data_AF-A0A933W718-F1
#
_entry.id   AF-A0A933W718-F1
#
_cell.length_a   1.000
_cell.length_b   1.000
_cell.length_c   1.000
_cell.angle_alpha   90.00
_cell.angle_beta   90.00
_cell.angle_gamma   90.00
#
_symmetry.space_group_name_H-M   'P 1'
#
loop_
_entity.id
_entity.type
_entity.pdbx_description
1 polymer ?
#
loop_
_entity_poly.entity_id
_entity_poly.type
_entity_poly.pdbx_seq_one_letter_code
_entity_poly.pdbx_strand_id
1 'polypeptide(L)'
;MIDEYNREKDRATIERTFEELLKFVERMDEEEQRAMREGLAEESLALFDLLVKPNLSKKDRDRIKLVAEGLLEILKTEKLRVDSWRDKEFTRSAVKTEIRNFLWDDKKGLPFGVYSEEEVKMKADLVFGHIYQQYRDASHYPYVVKFHHI
;
A
#
# COMPACT_ATOMS: atom_id res chain seq x y z
N MET A 1 41.30 3.28 -29.90
CA MET A 1 40.75 1.91 -29.90
C MET A 1 40.26 1.41 -28.54
N ILE A 2 40.36 2.18 -27.44
CA ILE A 2 39.73 1.83 -26.15
C ILE A 2 38.34 2.48 -26.00
N ASP A 3 38.15 3.69 -26.56
CA ASP A 3 36.89 4.43 -26.45
C ASP A 3 35.70 3.85 -27.23
N GLU A 4 35.95 3.11 -28.30
CA GLU A 4 34.91 2.50 -29.13
C GLU A 4 34.43 1.18 -28.50
N TYR A 5 35.37 0.39 -27.96
CA TYR A 5 35.09 -0.84 -27.20
C TYR A 5 34.33 -0.56 -25.90
N ASN A 6 34.65 0.53 -25.19
CA ASN A 6 33.87 0.94 -24.01
C ASN A 6 32.45 1.36 -24.39
N ARG A 7 32.25 2.12 -25.48
CA ARG A 7 30.91 2.53 -25.93
C ARG A 7 30.04 1.37 -26.41
N GLU A 8 30.60 0.39 -27.11
CA GLU A 8 29.86 -0.81 -27.52
C GLU A 8 29.49 -1.68 -26.33
N LYS A 9 30.40 -1.84 -25.35
CA LYS A 9 30.14 -2.57 -24.12
C LYS A 9 29.09 -1.87 -23.25
N ASP A 10 29.15 -0.55 -23.14
CA ASP A 10 28.15 0.25 -22.42
C ASP A 10 26.79 0.16 -23.11
N ARG A 11 26.74 0.24 -24.44
CA ARG A 11 25.50 0.08 -25.21
C ARG A 11 24.88 -1.31 -25.06
N ALA A 12 25.68 -2.37 -25.21
CA ALA A 12 25.21 -3.75 -25.02
C ALA A 12 24.76 -4.01 -23.58
N THR A 13 25.38 -3.37 -22.60
CA THR A 13 24.96 -3.43 -21.19
C THR A 13 23.63 -2.70 -20.99
N ILE A 14 23.47 -1.49 -21.54
CA ILE A 14 22.21 -0.72 -21.45
C ILE A 14 21.05 -1.49 -22.11
N GLU A 15 21.25 -2.01 -23.32
CA GLU A 15 20.24 -2.80 -24.04
C GLU A 15 19.82 -4.03 -23.23
N ARG A 16 20.78 -4.73 -22.62
CA ARG A 16 20.50 -5.88 -21.76
C ARG A 16 19.73 -5.49 -20.49
N THR A 17 20.11 -4.40 -19.82
CA THR A 17 19.36 -3.92 -18.65
C THR A 17 17.93 -3.51 -18.99
N PHE A 18 17.71 -2.95 -20.19
CA PHE A 18 16.38 -2.57 -20.65
C PHE A 18 15.53 -3.80 -21.00
N GLU A 19 16.11 -4.82 -21.64
CA GLU A 19 15.43 -6.10 -21.88
C GLU A 19 15.07 -6.82 -20.57
N GLU A 20 15.95 -6.81 -19.57
CA GLU A 20 15.69 -7.40 -18.26
C GLU A 20 14.56 -6.67 -17.53
N LEU A 21 14.47 -5.33 -17.65
CA LEU A 21 13.36 -4.53 -17.12
C LEU A 21 12.04 -4.84 -17.83
N LEU A 22 12.03 -4.95 -19.17
CA LEU A 22 10.83 -5.31 -19.93
C LEU A 22 10.34 -6.71 -19.56
N LYS A 23 11.23 -7.70 -19.51
CA LYS A 23 10.90 -9.07 -19.07
C LYS A 23 10.42 -9.11 -17.62
N PHE A 24 10.88 -8.19 -16.77
CA PHE A 24 10.38 -8.06 -15.40
C PHE A 24 8.93 -7.55 -15.39
N VAL A 25 8.64 -6.46 -16.12
CA VAL A 25 7.27 -5.91 -16.24
C VAL A 25 6.31 -6.91 -16.87
N GLU A 26 6.74 -7.66 -17.89
CA GLU A 26 5.94 -8.71 -18.54
C GLU A 26 5.61 -9.90 -17.62
N ARG A 27 6.40 -10.13 -16.57
CA ARG A 27 6.19 -11.21 -15.59
C ARG A 27 5.34 -10.79 -14.40
N MET A 28 5.07 -9.49 -14.24
CA MET A 28 4.23 -8.96 -13.17
C MET A 28 2.76 -9.18 -13.48
N ASP A 29 1.95 -9.48 -12.46
CA ASP A 29 0.50 -9.52 -12.62
C ASP A 29 -0.13 -8.11 -12.67
N GLU A 30 -1.42 -8.04 -12.99
CA GLU A 30 -2.12 -6.77 -13.21
C GLU A 30 -2.13 -5.86 -11.97
N GLU A 31 -2.16 -6.43 -10.76
CA GLU A 31 -2.17 -5.70 -9.49
C GLU A 31 -0.75 -5.25 -9.11
N GLU A 32 0.27 -6.08 -9.32
CA GLU A 32 1.68 -5.70 -9.17
C GLU A 32 2.02 -4.51 -10.10
N GLN A 33 1.58 -4.55 -11.36
CA GLN A 33 1.77 -3.44 -12.30
C GLN A 33 1.02 -2.17 -11.86
N ARG A 34 -0.18 -2.32 -11.30
CA ARG A 34 -0.98 -1.20 -10.80
C ARG A 34 -0.35 -0.57 -9.56
N ALA A 35 0.14 -1.38 -8.63
CA ALA A 35 0.86 -0.96 -7.44
C ALA A 35 2.11 -0.15 -7.83
N MET A 36 2.88 -0.64 -8.81
CA MET A 36 4.03 0.08 -9.37
C MET A 36 3.62 1.42 -10.02
N ARG A 37 2.55 1.46 -10.82
CA ARG A 37 2.03 2.72 -11.41
C ARG A 37 1.59 3.74 -10.38
N GLU A 38 0.98 3.27 -9.29
CA GLU A 38 0.51 4.13 -8.21
C GLU A 38 1.62 4.49 -7.21
N GLY A 39 2.78 3.83 -7.29
CA GLY A 39 3.92 4.04 -6.38
C GLY A 39 3.66 3.50 -4.98
N LEU A 40 2.84 2.45 -4.86
CA LEU A 40 2.44 1.81 -3.60
C LEU A 40 2.83 0.34 -3.60
N ALA A 41 3.02 -0.24 -2.40
CA ALA A 41 2.98 -1.69 -2.24
C ALA A 41 1.54 -2.21 -2.39
N GLU A 42 1.36 -3.46 -2.81
CA GLU A 42 0.02 -4.05 -3.05
C GLU A 42 -0.91 -3.96 -1.82
N GLU A 43 -0.38 -4.20 -0.61
CA GLU A 43 -1.14 -4.02 0.65
C GLU A 43 -1.64 -2.58 0.83
N SER A 44 -0.79 -1.60 0.52
CA SER A 44 -1.14 -0.18 0.65
C SER A 44 -2.06 0.27 -0.49
N LEU A 45 -1.95 -0.35 -1.66
CA LEU A 45 -2.86 -0.13 -2.80
C LEU A 45 -4.29 -0.58 -2.43
N ALA A 46 -4.44 -1.73 -1.77
CA ALA A 46 -5.74 -2.20 -1.32
C ALA A 46 -6.40 -1.21 -0.33
N LEU A 47 -5.63 -0.66 0.62
CA LEU A 47 -6.12 0.39 1.53
C LEU A 47 -6.44 1.69 0.78
N PHE A 48 -5.58 2.10 -0.16
CA PHE A 48 -5.81 3.27 -1.00
C PHE A 48 -7.14 3.16 -1.75
N ASP A 49 -7.44 2.01 -2.36
CA ASP A 49 -8.68 1.76 -3.08
C ASP A 49 -9.92 1.87 -2.20
N LEU A 50 -9.83 1.43 -0.94
CA LEU A 50 -10.92 1.59 0.02
C LEU A 50 -11.14 3.06 0.38
N LEU A 51 -10.08 3.88 0.43
CA LEU A 51 -10.12 5.28 0.86
C LEU A 51 -10.55 6.25 -0.25
N VAL A 52 -10.16 5.99 -1.49
CA VAL A 52 -10.46 6.85 -2.65
C VAL A 52 -11.96 7.01 -2.90
N LYS A 53 -12.34 8.16 -3.44
CA LYS A 53 -13.69 8.43 -3.99
C LYS A 53 -13.60 9.18 -5.32
N PRO A 54 -14.69 9.29 -6.10
CA PRO A 54 -14.69 10.07 -7.33
C PRO A 54 -14.36 11.56 -7.10
N ASN A 55 -13.90 12.24 -8.15
CA ASN A 55 -13.68 13.70 -8.17
C ASN A 55 -12.63 14.24 -7.19
N LEU A 56 -11.55 13.48 -6.96
CA LEU A 56 -10.41 13.92 -6.16
C LEU A 56 -9.37 14.67 -7.01
N SER A 57 -8.76 15.72 -6.45
CA SER A 57 -7.62 16.35 -7.08
C SER A 57 -6.39 15.42 -7.03
N LYS A 58 -5.39 15.67 -7.88
CA LYS A 58 -4.11 14.95 -7.81
C LYS A 58 -3.48 15.04 -6.41
N LYS A 59 -3.52 16.22 -5.80
CA LYS A 59 -2.99 16.45 -4.45
C LYS A 59 -3.72 15.62 -3.40
N ASP A 60 -5.04 15.49 -3.50
CA ASP A 60 -5.83 14.69 -2.57
C ASP A 60 -5.54 13.19 -2.74
N ARG A 61 -5.40 12.73 -3.98
CA ARG A 61 -5.00 11.33 -4.26
C ARG A 61 -3.62 11.04 -3.69
N ASP A 62 -2.63 11.89 -3.96
CA ASP A 62 -1.26 11.71 -3.44
C ASP A 62 -1.24 11.70 -1.90
N ARG A 63 -2.08 12.52 -1.27
CA ARG A 63 -2.27 12.48 0.18
C ARG A 63 -2.88 11.16 0.65
N ILE A 64 -3.90 10.64 -0.01
CA ILE A 64 -4.52 9.36 0.37
C ILE A 64 -3.54 8.19 0.24
N LYS A 65 -2.59 8.25 -0.71
CA LYS A 65 -1.49 7.26 -0.80
C LYS A 65 -0.66 7.22 0.48
N LEU A 66 -0.21 8.39 0.94
CA LEU A 66 0.55 8.52 2.19
C LEU A 66 -0.25 8.06 3.41
N VAL A 67 -1.56 8.35 3.43
CA VAL A 67 -2.47 7.88 4.48
C VAL A 67 -2.55 6.36 4.49
N ALA A 68 -2.68 5.72 3.32
CA ALA A 68 -2.76 4.27 3.21
C ALA A 68 -1.49 3.58 3.72
N GLU A 69 -0.32 4.06 3.32
CA GLU A 69 0.98 3.54 3.79
C GLU A 69 1.16 3.74 5.31
N GLY A 70 0.96 4.97 5.80
CA GLY A 70 1.16 5.30 7.20
C GLY A 70 0.18 4.58 8.14
N LEU A 71 -1.08 4.43 7.72
CA LEU A 71 -2.07 3.68 8.48
C LEU A 71 -1.68 2.20 8.58
N LEU A 72 -1.28 1.60 7.46
CA LEU A 72 -0.87 0.20 7.43
C LEU A 72 0.35 -0.05 8.31
N GLU A 73 1.34 0.84 8.25
CA GLU A 73 2.55 0.76 9.07
C GLU A 73 2.21 0.78 10.57
N ILE A 74 1.39 1.72 11.03
CA ILE A 74 0.97 1.82 12.44
C ILE A 74 0.21 0.58 12.87
N LEU A 75 -0.72 0.09 12.05
CA LEU A 75 -1.48 -1.11 12.36
C LEU A 75 -0.56 -2.33 12.52
N LYS A 76 0.38 -2.53 11.59
CA LYS A 76 1.33 -3.66 11.61
C LYS A 76 2.33 -3.56 12.76
N THR A 77 2.78 -2.37 13.13
CA THR A 77 3.81 -2.18 14.16
C THR A 77 3.25 -2.19 15.58
N GLU A 78 2.02 -1.73 15.78
CA GLU A 78 1.45 -1.56 17.12
C GLU A 78 0.29 -2.51 17.43
N LYS A 79 -0.72 -2.56 16.56
CA LYS A 79 -2.02 -3.16 16.91
C LYS A 79 -2.14 -4.63 16.55
N LEU A 80 -1.59 -5.01 15.40
CA LEU A 80 -1.69 -6.38 14.87
C LEU A 80 -0.67 -7.34 15.49
N ARG A 81 0.29 -6.83 16.27
CA ARG A 81 1.27 -7.64 17.02
C ARG A 81 0.73 -8.18 18.35
N VAL A 82 -0.46 -7.73 18.76
CA VAL A 82 -1.10 -8.22 19.98
C VAL A 82 -1.69 -9.61 19.70
N ASP A 83 -1.26 -10.61 20.46
CA ASP A 83 -1.80 -11.97 20.38
C ASP A 83 -3.33 -11.95 20.51
N SER A 84 -4.02 -12.65 19.61
CA SER A 84 -5.48 -12.75 19.58
C SER A 84 -6.19 -11.38 19.51
N TRP A 85 -5.63 -10.37 18.83
CA TRP A 85 -6.24 -9.04 18.68
C TRP A 85 -7.69 -9.09 18.12
N ARG A 86 -8.02 -10.16 17.39
CA ARG A 86 -9.34 -10.42 16.80
C ARG A 86 -10.33 -11.06 17.76
N ASP A 87 -9.85 -11.86 18.71
CA ASP A 87 -10.71 -12.70 19.54
C ASP A 87 -11.32 -11.88 20.67
N LYS A 88 -10.58 -10.87 21.15
CA LYS A 88 -11.03 -9.99 22.23
C LYS A 88 -11.76 -8.78 21.66
N GLU A 89 -12.95 -8.51 22.16
CA GLU A 89 -13.76 -7.34 21.77
C GLU A 89 -13.02 -6.02 22.05
N PHE A 90 -12.32 -5.94 23.17
CA PHE A 90 -11.57 -4.74 23.54
C PHE A 90 -10.46 -4.39 22.52
N THR A 91 -9.68 -5.38 22.07
CA THR A 91 -8.59 -5.15 21.11
C THR A 91 -9.13 -4.82 19.72
N ARG A 92 -10.23 -5.47 19.27
CA ARG A 92 -10.91 -5.10 18.02
C ARG A 92 -11.41 -3.65 18.04
N SER A 93 -12.07 -3.25 19.13
CA SER A 93 -12.56 -1.87 19.31
C SER A 93 -11.41 -0.87 19.35
N ALA A 94 -10.27 -1.22 19.94
CA ALA A 94 -9.07 -0.40 19.94
C ALA A 94 -8.52 -0.21 18.52
N VAL A 95 -8.42 -1.27 17.70
CA VAL A 95 -8.00 -1.18 16.30
C VAL A 95 -8.95 -0.30 15.49
N LYS A 96 -10.27 -0.50 15.64
CA LYS A 96 -11.28 0.31 14.94
C LYS A 96 -11.19 1.79 15.32
N THR A 97 -10.97 2.08 16.60
CA THR A 97 -10.79 3.44 17.10
C THR A 97 -9.51 4.07 16.55
N GLU A 98 -8.41 3.32 16.51
CA GLU A 98 -7.14 3.77 15.93
C GLU A 98 -7.30 4.16 14.45
N ILE A 99 -7.93 3.29 13.65
CA ILE A 99 -8.19 3.54 12.24
C ILE A 99 -8.97 4.85 12.07
N ARG A 100 -10.08 4.99 12.80
CA ARG A 100 -10.93 6.19 12.71
C ARG A 100 -10.16 7.45 13.11
N ASN A 101 -9.42 7.40 14.22
CA ASN A 101 -8.67 8.55 14.72
C ASN A 101 -7.57 8.95 13.73
N PHE A 102 -6.86 7.97 13.15
CA PHE A 102 -5.84 8.23 12.14
C PHE A 102 -6.43 8.87 10.88
N LEU A 103 -7.55 8.36 10.37
CA LEU A 103 -8.20 8.92 9.19
C LEU A 103 -8.74 10.33 9.42
N TRP A 104 -9.18 10.65 10.63
CA TRP A 104 -9.69 11.97 11.02
C TRP A 104 -8.59 12.99 11.36
N ASP A 105 -7.33 12.58 11.51
CA ASP A 105 -6.25 13.48 11.90
C ASP A 105 -5.97 14.54 10.80
N ASP A 106 -6.08 15.82 11.14
CA ASP A 106 -5.90 16.93 10.18
C ASP A 106 -4.50 16.99 9.55
N LYS A 107 -3.48 16.43 10.22
CA LYS A 107 -2.07 16.52 9.81
C LYS A 107 -1.58 15.29 9.07
N LYS A 108 -2.05 14.10 9.42
CA LYS A 108 -1.62 12.80 8.87
C LYS A 108 -2.71 12.00 8.19
N GLY A 109 -3.98 12.28 8.49
CA GLY A 109 -5.15 11.60 7.96
C GLY A 109 -5.62 12.09 6.60
N LEU A 110 -6.89 11.81 6.29
CA LEU A 110 -7.49 12.10 4.99
C LEU A 110 -7.44 13.61 4.66
N PRO A 111 -7.48 13.98 3.37
CA PRO A 111 -7.45 15.38 2.96
C PRO A 111 -8.55 16.21 3.63
N PHE A 112 -8.15 17.32 4.26
CA PHE A 112 -9.06 18.19 5.01
C PHE A 112 -10.18 18.76 4.12
N GLY A 113 -11.42 18.70 4.62
CA GLY A 113 -12.60 19.22 3.92
C GLY A 113 -13.04 18.41 2.69
N VAL A 114 -12.35 17.31 2.38
CA VAL A 114 -12.72 16.43 1.25
C VAL A 114 -13.70 15.34 1.71
N TYR A 115 -13.61 14.90 2.97
CA TYR A 115 -14.46 13.85 3.53
C TYR A 115 -15.28 14.38 4.70
N SER A 116 -16.57 14.04 4.77
CA SER A 116 -17.40 14.29 5.96
C SER A 116 -17.07 13.32 7.10
N GLU A 117 -17.52 13.62 8.32
CA GLU A 117 -17.37 12.72 9.47
C GLU A 117 -17.98 11.34 9.21
N GLU A 118 -19.15 11.29 8.58
CA GLU A 118 -19.83 10.05 8.19
C GLU A 118 -19.03 9.28 7.14
N GLU A 119 -18.46 9.97 6.15
CA GLU A 119 -17.60 9.34 5.15
C GLU A 119 -16.35 8.76 5.81
N VAL A 120 -15.69 9.49 6.70
CA VAL A 120 -14.51 9.00 7.43
C VAL A 120 -14.86 7.77 8.25
N LYS A 121 -16.01 7.76 8.94
CA LYS A 121 -16.49 6.59 9.68
C LYS A 121 -16.73 5.39 8.78
N MET A 122 -17.38 5.58 7.64
CA MET A 122 -17.61 4.52 6.65
C MET A 122 -16.30 3.96 6.10
N LYS A 123 -15.34 4.84 5.76
CA LYS A 123 -14.01 4.44 5.29
C LYS A 123 -13.25 3.67 6.36
N ALA A 124 -13.33 4.10 7.62
CA ALA A 124 -12.74 3.37 8.74
C ALA A 124 -13.33 1.96 8.90
N ASP A 125 -14.65 1.80 8.73
CA ASP A 125 -15.32 0.49 8.79
C ASP A 125 -14.86 -0.45 7.65
N LEU A 126 -14.71 0.08 6.43
CA LEU A 126 -14.20 -0.67 5.28
C LEU A 126 -12.76 -1.13 5.50
N VAL A 127 -11.88 -0.23 5.93
CA VAL A 127 -10.48 -0.57 6.24
C VAL A 127 -10.40 -1.61 7.35
N PHE A 128 -11.17 -1.43 8.44
CA PHE A 128 -11.23 -2.41 9.52
C PHE A 128 -11.67 -3.79 9.00
N GLY A 129 -12.71 -3.85 8.17
CA GLY A 129 -13.19 -5.09 7.57
C GLY A 129 -12.11 -5.78 6.72
N HIS A 130 -11.39 -5.02 5.90
CA HIS A 130 -10.28 -5.54 5.09
C HIS A 130 -9.13 -6.07 5.97
N ILE A 131 -8.67 -5.31 6.96
CA ILE A 131 -7.63 -5.74 7.91
C ILE A 131 -8.09 -6.99 8.69
N TYR A 132 -9.35 -7.02 9.10
CA TYR A 132 -9.95 -8.19 9.75
C TYR A 132 -10.11 -9.39 8.80
N GLN A 133 -10.04 -9.26 7.49
CA GLN A 133 -10.02 -10.42 6.60
C GLN A 133 -8.60 -10.87 6.27
N GLN A 134 -7.70 -9.93 6.01
CA GLN A 134 -6.34 -10.24 5.56
C GLN A 134 -5.44 -10.74 6.69
N TYR A 135 -5.60 -10.24 7.92
CA TYR A 135 -4.75 -10.60 9.05
C TYR A 135 -5.41 -11.65 9.96
N ARG A 136 -5.87 -12.76 9.38
CA ARG A 136 -6.51 -13.88 10.11
C ARG A 136 -5.51 -14.72 10.89
N ASP A 137 -4.39 -15.03 10.27
CA ASP A 137 -3.29 -15.75 10.88
C ASP A 137 -2.05 -14.88 10.73
N ALA A 138 -1.32 -14.62 11.83
CA ALA A 138 -0.04 -13.90 11.78
C ALA A 138 1.03 -14.61 10.90
N SER A 139 0.73 -15.83 10.43
CA SER A 139 1.51 -16.67 9.53
C SER A 139 1.07 -16.64 8.06
N HIS A 140 -0.04 -15.98 7.71
CA HIS A 140 -0.50 -15.81 6.32
C HIS A 140 -0.57 -14.34 5.96
N TYR A 141 0.59 -13.77 5.57
CA TYR A 141 0.59 -12.53 4.80
C TYR A 141 0.08 -12.88 3.39
N PRO A 142 -1.03 -12.30 2.91
CA PRO A 142 -1.53 -12.55 1.55
C PRO A 142 -0.53 -12.08 0.49
N TYR A 143 0.28 -11.09 0.87
CA TYR A 143 1.22 -10.37 0.04
C TYR A 143 2.63 -10.83 0.37
N VAL A 144 2.89 -12.13 0.19
CA VAL A 144 4.27 -12.62 0.22
C VAL A 144 4.95 -11.97 -0.97
N VAL A 145 5.93 -11.09 -0.73
CA VAL A 145 6.84 -10.64 -1.80
C VAL A 145 7.39 -11.92 -2.42
N LYS A 146 6.94 -12.25 -3.64
CA LYS A 146 7.54 -13.34 -4.41
C LYS A 146 8.92 -12.85 -4.79
N PHE A 147 9.88 -13.06 -3.89
CA PHE A 147 11.30 -12.99 -4.23
C PHE A 147 11.54 -14.11 -5.24
N HIS A 148 11.30 -13.80 -6.51
CA HIS A 148 11.88 -14.58 -7.59
C HIS A 148 13.38 -14.36 -7.46
N HIS A 149 14.05 -15.38 -6.92
CA HIS A 149 15.48 -15.52 -7.04
C HIS A 149 15.85 -15.34 -8.52
N ILE A 150 16.56 -14.26 -8.80
CA ILE A 150 17.28 -14.04 -10.05
C ILE A 150 18.54 -14.91 -9.99
#